data_AF-A0AAN6RYU8-F1
#
_entry.id   AF-A0AAN6RYU8-F1
#
_cell.length_a   1.000
_cell.length_b   1.000
_cell.length_c   1.000
_cell.angle_alpha   90.00
_cell.angle_beta   90.00
_cell.angle_gamma   90.00
#
_symmetry.space_group_name_H-M   'P 1'
#
loop_
_entity.id
_entity.type
_entity.pdbx_description
1 polymer ?
#
loop_
_entity_poly.entity_id
_entity_poly.type
_entity_poly.pdbx_seq_one_letter_code
_entity_poly.pdbx_strand_id
1 'polypeptide(L)' 'VTYNGKNLLWLPPEYRPSSQAFSGTSIAIGCPSGRVLVLRFSDHLSTSLTFFLS' A
#
# COMPACT_ATOMS: atom_id res chain seq x y z
N VAL A 1 0.71 -7.91 -11.47
CA VAL A 1 1.92 -8.02 -12.32
C VAL A 1 3.10 -8.25 -11.40
N THR A 2 4.03 -9.14 -11.75
CA THR A 2 5.23 -9.41 -10.93
C THR A 2 6.49 -8.87 -11.62
N TYR A 3 7.41 -8.26 -10.88
CA TYR A 3 8.73 -7.86 -11.36
C TYR A 3 9.78 -8.39 -10.39
N ASN A 4 10.80 -9.09 -10.90
CA ASN A 4 11.81 -9.78 -10.08
C ASN A 4 11.22 -10.65 -8.97
N GLY A 5 10.12 -11.36 -9.27
CA GLY A 5 9.40 -12.20 -8.31
C GLY A 5 8.62 -11.45 -7.23
N LYS A 6 8.59 -10.10 -7.27
CA LYS A 6 7.82 -9.27 -6.33
C LYS A 6 6.51 -8.83 -6.98
N ASN A 7 5.40 -8.99 -6.25
CA ASN A 7 4.11 -8.45 -6.66
C ASN A 7 4.18 -6.92 -6.69
N LEU A 8 3.86 -6.35 -7.85
CA LEU A 8 3.91 -4.92 -8.09
C LEU A 8 2.53 -4.41 -8.47
N LEU A 9 2.14 -3.33 -7.81
CA LEU A 9 1.01 -2.52 -8.20
C LEU A 9 1.45 -1.62 -9.35
N TRP A 10 0.90 -1.88 -10.53
CA TRP A 10 1.14 -1.04 -11.69
C TRP A 10 0.22 0.16 -11.65
N LEU A 11 0.80 1.36 -11.65
CA LEU A 11 0.05 2.61 -11.75
C LEU A 11 0.17 3.16 -13.18
N PRO A 12 -0.93 3.65 -13.76
CA PRO A 12 -0.86 4.39 -15.01
C PRO A 12 0.11 5.58 -14.91
N PRO A 13 0.75 6.01 -16.01
CA PRO A 13 1.75 7.08 -16.00
C PRO A 13 1.32 8.36 -15.28
N GLU A 14 0.05 8.77 -15.40
CA GLU A 14 -0.54 9.95 -14.79
C GLU A 14 -0.67 9.87 -13.25
N TYR A 15 -0.59 8.66 -12.69
CA TYR A 15 -0.58 8.38 -11.26
C TYR A 15 0.80 7.96 -10.75
N ARG A 16 1.86 8.05 -11.56
CA ARG A 16 3.20 7.77 -11.06
C ARG A 16 3.59 8.76 -9.96
N PRO A 17 4.16 8.28 -8.86
CA PRO A 17 4.53 9.13 -7.73
C PRO A 17 5.52 10.21 -8.15
N SER A 18 5.18 11.48 -7.90
CA SER A 18 6.15 12.57 -7.81
C SER A 18 6.64 12.77 -6.37
N SER A 19 5.81 12.39 -5.39
CA SER A 19 6.11 12.39 -3.96
C SER A 19 5.38 11.24 -3.27
N GLN A 20 5.91 10.78 -2.14
CA GLN A 20 5.35 9.68 -1.36
C GLN A 20 5.56 9.89 0.14
N ALA A 21 4.57 9.51 0.95
CA ALA A 21 4.62 9.54 2.40
C ALA A 21 4.05 8.25 2.99
N PHE A 22 4.62 7.79 4.08
CA PHE A 22 4.22 6.57 4.77
C PHE A 22 3.65 6.90 6.15
N SER A 23 2.57 6.23 6.54
CA SER A 23 1.97 6.37 7.88
C SER A 23 1.34 5.03 8.29
N GLY A 24 2.02 4.30 9.18
CA GLY A 24 1.59 2.97 9.63
C GLY A 24 1.45 2.00 8.46
N THR A 25 0.25 1.42 8.29
CA THR A 25 -0.10 0.53 7.18
C THR A 25 -0.60 1.27 5.95
N SER A 26 -0.45 2.59 5.89
CA SER A 26 -0.92 3.41 4.77
C SER A 26 0.23 4.10 4.06
N ILE A 27 0.13 4.22 2.74
CA ILE A 27 1.02 5.00 1.89
C ILE A 27 0.17 6.02 1.11
N ALA A 28 0.61 7.28 1.12
CA ALA A 28 0.05 8.35 0.32
C ALA A 28 1.03 8.69 -0.81
N ILE A 29 0.51 8.78 -2.03
CA ILE A 29 1.26 9.06 -3.25
C ILE A 29 0.73 10.35 -3.87
N GLY A 30 1.59 11.36 -3.96
CA GLY A 30 1.33 12.59 -4.70
C GLY A 30 1.52 12.36 -6.20
N CYS A 31 0.51 12.73 -6.99
CA CYS A 31 0.55 12.66 -8.44
C CYS A 31 0.85 14.04 -9.06
N PRO A 32 1.48 14.12 -10.24
CA PRO A 32 1.70 15.38 -10.95
C PRO A 32 0.42 16.19 -11.23
N SER A 33 -0.73 15.53 -11.28
CA SER A 33 -2.05 16.16 -11.45
C SER A 33 -2.57 16.92 -10.22
N GLY A 34 -1.84 16.90 -9.09
CA GLY A 34 -2.28 17.47 -7.81
C GLY A 34 -3.23 16.55 -7.01
N ARG A 35 -3.53 15.35 -7.53
CA ARG A 35 -4.30 14.32 -6.82
C ARG A 35 -3.40 13.51 -5.89
N VAL A 36 -3.99 12.96 -4.82
CA VAL A 36 -3.31 12.07 -3.88
C VAL A 36 -3.97 10.70 -3.90
N LEU A 37 -3.20 9.65 -4.18
CA LEU A 37 -3.61 8.26 -4.06
C LEU A 37 -3.24 7.75 -2.68
N VAL A 38 -4.20 7.25 -1.91
CA VAL A 38 -3.96 6.67 -0.58
C VAL A 38 -4.24 5.17 -0.63
N LEU A 39 -3.21 4.36 -0.36
CA LEU A 39 -3.32 2.92 -0.26
C LEU A 39 -3.18 2.53 1.21
N ARG A 40 -4.11 1.73 1.71
CA ARG A 40 -4.03 1.13 3.04
C ARG A 40 -3.87 -0.37 2.89
N PHE A 41 -2.79 -0.90 3.45
CA PHE A 41 -2.64 -2.32 3.63
C PHE A 41 -3.58 -2.76 4.76
N SER A 42 -4.47 -3.68 4.43
CA SER A 42 -5.24 -4.39 5.45
C SER A 42 -4.28 -5.33 6.14
N ASP A 43 -4.11 -5.18 7.45
CA ASP A 43 -3.48 -6.22 8.25
C ASP A 43 -4.40 -7.43 8.22
N HIS A 44 -4.03 -8.45 7.44
CA HIS A 44 -4.48 -9.80 7.74
C HIS A 44 -3.75 -10.22 9.01
N LEU A 45 -4.23 -9.75 10.16
CA LEU A 45 -4.08 -10.54 11.37
C LEU A 45 -4.75 -11.87 11.00
N SER A 46 -3.94 -12.91 10.80
CA SER A 46 -4.43 -14.27 10.97
C SER A 46 -4.94 -14.30 12.41
N THR A 47 -6.23 -14.06 12.59
CA THR A 47 -6.95 -14.13 13.86
C THR A 47 -7.03 -15.60 14.26
N SER A 48 -5.88 -16.21 14.51
CA SER A 48 -5.72 -17.58 14.93
C SER A 48 -4.40 -17.62 15.68
N LEU A 49 -4.39 -17.07 16.90
CA LEU A 49 -3.46 -17.39 18.00
C LEU A 49 -3.77 -16.62 19.30
N THR A 50 -4.59 -15.56 19.27
CA THR A 50 -4.95 -14.82 20.51
C THR A 50 -6.11 -15.42 21.31
N PHE A 51 -6.72 -16.54 20.89
CA PHE A 51 -7.79 -17.21 21.65
C PHE A 51 -7.29 -18.30 22.62
N PHE A 52 -5.98 -18.57 22.69
CA PHE A 52 -5.43 -19.62 23.59
C PHE A 52 -4.75 -19.08 24.87
N LEU A 53 -4.91 -17.79 25.19
CA LEU A 53 -4.50 -17.25 26.48
C LEU A 53 -5.59 -16.33 27.04
N SER A 54 -6.68 -16.95 27.54
CA SER A 54 -7.55 -16.39 28.58
C SER A 54 -8.08 -17.51 29.46
#